data_AF-A0AAE9L411-F1
#
_entry.id   AF-A0AAE9L411-F1
#
_cell.length_a   1.000
_cell.length_b   1.000
_cell.length_c   1.000
_cell.angle_alpha   90.00
_cell.angle_beta   90.00
_cell.angle_gamma   90.00
#
_symmetry.space_group_name_H-M   'P 1'
#
loop_
_entity.id
_entity.type
_entity.pdbx_description
1 polymer ?
#
loop_
_entity_poly.entity_id
_entity_poly.type
_entity_poly.pdbx_seq_one_letter_code
_entity_poly.pdbx_strand_id
1 'polypeptide(L)' 'MQSRIIRVLPAETGWLLQFDGLDFKPQRFTTMEAAIAAGWDMARRENAELHIHRQDGDVHLRRAWYDPYQDR' A
#
# COMPACT_ATOMS: atom_id res chain seq x y z
N MET A 1 -10.06 17.15 0.97
CA MET A 1 -9.95 15.86 1.68
C MET A 1 -8.61 15.28 1.27
N GLN A 2 -7.66 15.13 2.20
CA GLN A 2 -6.34 14.58 1.87
C GLN A 2 -6.50 13.08 1.62
N SER A 3 -6.25 12.64 0.38
CA SER A 3 -6.22 11.23 0.03
C SER A 3 -5.04 10.57 0.77
N ARG A 4 -5.35 9.69 1.72
CA ARG A 4 -4.35 8.93 2.45
C ARG A 4 -3.93 7.77 1.58
N ILE A 5 -2.64 7.68 1.25
CA ILE A 5 -2.13 6.65 0.35
C ILE A 5 -1.06 5.87 1.10
N ILE A 6 -1.21 4.55 1.11
CA ILE A 6 -0.24 3.62 1.68
C ILE A 6 0.50 2.98 0.51
N ARG A 7 1.82 3.08 0.49
CA ARG A 7 2.67 2.55 -0.58
C ARG A 7 3.53 1.41 -0.03
N VAL A 8 3.45 0.25 -0.66
CA VAL A 8 4.38 -0.86 -0.44
C VAL A 8 5.46 -0.78 -1.50
N LEU A 9 6.71 -0.61 -1.09
CA LEU A 9 7.89 -0.47 -1.93
C LEU A 9 8.88 -1.60 -1.63
N PRO A 10 9.57 -2.16 -2.63
CA PRO A 10 10.70 -3.04 -2.38
C PRO A 10 11.86 -2.19 -1.82
N ALA A 11 12.55 -2.70 -0.81
CA ALA A 11 13.73 -2.07 -0.22
C ALA A 11 14.97 -2.97 -0.40
N GLU A 12 16.17 -2.42 -0.18
CA GLU A 12 17.43 -3.18 -0.25
C GLU A 12 17.38 -4.45 0.61
N THR A 13 16.69 -4.39 1.74
CA THR A 13 16.41 -5.55 2.60
C THR A 13 14.91 -5.61 2.89
N GLY A 14 14.19 -6.42 2.11
CA GLY A 14 12.77 -6.69 2.31
C GLY A 14 11.85 -5.63 1.67
N TRP A 15 10.84 -5.20 2.42
CA TRP A 15 9.74 -4.38 1.93
C TRP A 15 9.46 -3.21 2.87
N LEU A 16 9.25 -2.03 2.30
CA LEU A 16 8.97 -0.80 3.00
C LEU A 16 7.51 -0.40 2.78
N LEU A 17 6.81 -0.09 3.86
CA LEU A 17 5.48 0.49 3.85
C LEU A 17 5.60 1.97 4.17
N GLN A 18 5.26 2.82 3.21
CA GLN A 18 5.31 4.28 3.31
C GLN A 18 3.90 4.86 3.30
N PHE A 19 3.70 5.96 4.02
CA PHE A 19 2.42 6.65 4.12
C PHE A 19 2.55 8.04 3.50
N ASP A 20 1.64 8.36 2.60
CA ASP A 20 1.50 9.67 1.98
C ASP A 20 0.36 10.41 2.67
N GLY A 21 0.66 11.62 3.18
CA GLY A 21 -0.31 12.46 3.88
C GLY A 21 -0.51 12.18 5.38
N LEU A 22 0.33 11.33 5.98
CA LEU A 22 0.32 11.02 7.41
C LEU A 22 1.77 11.02 7.95
N ASP A 23 2.01 11.66 9.10
CA ASP A 23 3.27 11.63 9.87
C ASP A 23 3.54 10.24 10.50
N PHE A 24 3.19 9.17 9.79
CA PHE A 24 3.46 7.81 10.21
C PHE A 24 4.87 7.40 9.80
N LYS A 25 5.57 6.77 10.74
CA LYS A 25 6.89 6.21 10.46
C LYS A 25 6.75 5.06 9.44
N PRO A 26 7.57 5.04 8.38
CA PRO A 26 7.56 3.96 7.43
C PRO A 26 7.94 2.65 8.14
N GLN A 27 7.20 1.57 7.85
CA GLN A 27 7.43 0.25 8.45
C GLN A 27 8.20 -0.65 7.49
N ARG A 28 9.16 -1.40 8.02
CA ARG A 28 9.90 -2.41 7.24
C ARG A 28 9.41 -3.80 7.59
N PHE A 29 9.24 -4.61 6.56
CA PHE A 29 8.83 -6.00 6.63
C PHE A 29 9.85 -6.86 5.89
N THR A 30 10.11 -8.05 6.42
CA THR A 30 11.04 -9.00 5.78
C THR A 30 10.45 -9.59 4.50
N THR A 31 9.12 -9.73 4.42
CA THR A 31 8.41 -10.36 3.30
C THR A 31 7.37 -9.43 2.68
N MET A 32 7.13 -9.62 1.38
CA MET A 32 6.13 -8.87 0.63
C MET A 32 4.73 -9.06 1.21
N GLU A 33 4.39 -10.30 1.53
CA GLU A 33 3.07 -10.68 2.04
C GLU A 33 2.77 -10.00 3.38
N ALA A 34 3.78 -9.89 4.27
CA ALA A 34 3.62 -9.18 5.53
C ALA A 34 3.40 -7.67 5.30
N ALA A 35 4.14 -7.05 4.38
CA ALA A 35 3.94 -5.64 4.02
C ALA A 35 2.56 -5.38 3.42
N ILE A 36 2.10 -6.26 2.54
CA ILE A 36 0.78 -6.17 1.92
C ILE A 36 -0.32 -6.36 2.96
N ALA A 37 -0.21 -7.36 3.84
CA ALA A 37 -1.21 -7.61 4.88
C ALA A 37 -1.32 -6.43 5.86
N ALA A 38 -0.18 -5.89 6.31
CA ALA A 38 -0.15 -4.72 7.18
C ALA A 38 -0.69 -3.46 6.48
N GLY A 39 -0.31 -3.25 5.22
CA GLY A 39 -0.84 -2.17 4.38
C GLY A 39 -2.34 -2.25 4.19
N TRP A 40 -2.89 -3.46 3.98
CA TRP A 40 -4.33 -3.69 3.85
C TRP A 40 -5.12 -3.46 5.14
N ASP A 41 -4.55 -3.85 6.28
CA ASP A 41 -5.17 -3.63 7.58
C ASP A 41 -5.27 -2.13 7.88
N MET A 42 -4.20 -1.36 7.61
CA MET A 42 -4.21 0.09 7.74
C MET A 42 -5.08 0.78 6.69
N ALA A 43 -5.07 0.32 5.44
CA ALA A 43 -5.90 0.87 4.38
C ALA A 43 -7.39 0.82 4.75
N ARG A 44 -7.82 -0.30 5.33
CA ARG A 44 -9.20 -0.46 5.83
C ARG A 44 -9.51 0.42 7.03
N ARG A 45 -8.60 0.54 8.00
CA ARG A 45 -8.80 1.38 9.20
C ARG A 45 -8.89 2.87 8.85
N GLU A 46 -8.01 3.32 7.96
CA GLU A 46 -7.84 4.75 7.66
C GLU A 46 -8.60 5.21 6.41
N ASN A 47 -9.37 4.31 5.77
CA ASN A 47 -9.99 4.52 4.44
C ASN A 47 -8.97 5.06 3.42
N ALA A 48 -7.80 4.43 3.39
CA ALA A 48 -6.67 4.81 2.56
C ALA A 48 -6.52 3.86 1.36
N GLU A 49 -5.89 4.35 0.30
CA GLU A 49 -5.60 3.55 -0.89
C GLU A 49 -4.27 2.80 -0.71
N LEU A 50 -4.21 1.51 -1.09
CA LEU A 50 -2.98 0.71 -1.02
C LEU A 50 -2.36 0.55 -2.41
N HIS A 51 -1.16 1.09 -2.59
CA HIS A 51 -0.37 1.01 -3.81
C HIS A 51 0.79 0.05 -3.60
N ILE A 52 0.87 -1.02 -4.39
CA ILE A 52 1.96 -2.00 -4.27
C ILE A 52 2.85 -1.85 -5.49
N HIS A 53 4.08 -1.37 -5.29
CA HIS A 53 5.10 -1.32 -6.32
C HIS A 53 5.91 -2.61 -6.24
N ARG A 54 5.98 -3.38 -7.34
CA ARG A 54 6.92 -4.51 -7.44
C ARG A 54 8.21 -4.07 -8.11
N GLN A 55 9.29 -4.77 -7.79
CA GLN A 55 10.61 -4.53 -8.38
C GLN A 55 10.63 -4.82 -9.90
N ASP A 56 9.67 -5.61 -10.38
CA ASP A 56 9.46 -5.92 -11.80
C ASP A 56 8.84 -4.77 -12.62
N GLY A 57 8.54 -3.62 -11.98
CA GLY A 57 7.95 -2.44 -12.63
C GLY A 57 6.42 -2.47 -12.71
N ASP A 58 5.79 -3.61 -12.45
CA ASP A 58 4.33 -3.71 -12.34
C ASP A 58 3.82 -3.14 -11.02
N VAL A 59 3.10 -2.02 -11.12
CA VAL A 59 2.32 -1.45 -10.01
C VAL A 59 0.97 -2.15 -9.99
N HIS A 60 0.79 -3.11 -9.08
CA HIS A 60 -0.53 -3.64 -8.80
C HIS A 60 -1.27 -2.65 -7.89
N LEU A 61 -1.99 -1.72 -8.53
CA LEU A 61 -2.95 -0.87 -7.84
C LEU A 61 -4.12 -1.75 -7.38
N ARG A 62 -4.14 -2.14 -6.11
CA ARG A 62 -5.32 -2.74 -5.49
C ARG A 62 -5.98 -1.67 -4.64
N ARG A 63 -6.88 -0.91 -5.27
CA ARG A 63 -7.74 0.04 -4.55
C ARG A 63 -8.52 -0.72 -3.49
N ALA A 64 -8.46 -0.24 -2.25
CA ALA A 64 -9.20 -0.80 -1.13
C ALA A 64 -10.68 -0.41 -1.15
N TRP A 65 -11.07 0.42 -2.11
CA TRP A 65 -12.47 0.75 -2.35
C TRP A 65 -13.10 -0.31 -3.24
N TYR A 66 -14.25 -0.83 -2.80
CA TYR A 66 -15.15 -1.57 -3.65
C TYR A 66 -15.63 -0.62 -4.75
N ASP A 67 -14.95 -0.63 -5.89
CA ASP A 67 -15.38 0.07 -7.10
C ASP A 67 -16.01 -0.97 -8.04
N PRO A 68 -17.35 -1.13 -8.04
CA PRO A 68 -18.01 -2.10 -8.90
C PRO A 68 -18.00 -1.71 -10.40
N TYR A 69 -17.21 -0.72 -10.81
CA TYR A 69 -17.21 -0.18 -12.18
C TYR A 69 -15.87 -0.28 -12.91
N GLN A 70 -14.93 -1.12 -12.46
CA GLN A 70 -13.78 -1.51 -13.30
C GLN A 70 -14.16 -2.59 -14.35
N ASP A 71 -15.20 -2.31 -15.15
CA ASP A 71 -15.42 -2.90 -16.48
C ASP A 71 -16.48 -2.06 -17.21
N ARG A 72 -16.04 -1.06 -17.99
CA ARG A 72 -16.73 -0.55 -19.18
C ARG A 72 -15.85 0.38 -20.00
#